data_AF-A0A170U396-F1
#
_entry.id   AF-A0A170U396-F1
#
_cell.length_a   1.000
_cell.length_b   1.000
_cell.length_c   1.000
_cell.angle_alpha   90.00
_cell.angle_beta   90.00
_cell.angle_gamma   90.00
#
_symmetry.space_group_name_H-M   'P 1'
#
loop_
_entity.id
_entity.type
_entity.pdbx_description
1 polymer ?
#
loop_
_entity_poly.entity_id
_entity_poly.type
_entity_poly.pdbx_seq_one_letter_code
_entity_poly.pdbx_strand_id
1 'polypeptide(L)'
;AMSKTQWQSVETVGDQSPYVSAITGHIKTTVPLIRDNLASSRKYFTQFCIKFVNSFIPKFIQSIFKCKPLSAAGAEQLLLDAHMLKTILLGLPLVGSKVNREAPSSFTKSLLEV
;
A
#
# COMPACT_ATOMS: atom_id res chain seq x y z
N ALA A 1 4.26 3.90 -12.20
CA ALA A 1 5.04 4.95 -11.50
C ALA A 1 4.06 5.95 -10.88
N MET A 2 4.47 6.68 -9.83
CA MET A 2 3.63 7.75 -9.23
C MET A 2 3.31 8.81 -10.29
N SER A 3 2.06 9.30 -10.31
CA SER A 3 1.65 10.35 -11.24
C SER A 3 2.49 11.61 -11.03
N LYS A 4 2.87 12.28 -12.12
CA LYS A 4 3.64 13.52 -12.05
C LYS A 4 2.71 14.65 -11.58
N THR A 5 2.82 15.02 -10.31
CA THR A 5 2.03 16.09 -9.67
C THR A 5 2.94 17.26 -9.32
N GLN A 6 2.48 18.50 -9.55
CA GLN A 6 3.19 19.71 -9.11
C GLN A 6 2.85 19.98 -7.63
N TRP A 7 3.53 19.29 -6.73
CA TRP A 7 3.22 19.32 -5.30
C TRP A 7 3.34 20.68 -4.62
N GLN A 8 4.13 21.60 -5.19
CA GLN A 8 4.24 22.97 -4.70
C GLN A 8 2.99 23.83 -4.99
N SER A 9 2.22 23.51 -6.03
CA SER A 9 1.01 24.25 -6.41
C SER A 9 -0.26 23.64 -5.84
N VAL A 10 -0.15 22.65 -4.96
CA VAL A 10 -1.30 22.07 -4.26
C VAL A 10 -1.70 23.04 -3.15
N GLU A 11 -2.92 23.56 -3.20
CA GLU A 11 -3.43 24.54 -2.22
C GLU A 11 -4.39 23.92 -1.21
N THR A 12 -5.07 22.83 -1.58
CA THR A 12 -6.06 22.14 -0.74
C THR A 12 -5.84 20.64 -0.77
N VAL A 13 -6.07 20.00 0.38
CA VAL A 13 -6.12 18.54 0.49
C VAL A 13 -7.47 18.05 -0.02
N GLY A 14 -7.46 16.97 -0.80
CA GLY A 14 -8.65 16.29 -1.31
C GLY A 14 -8.68 14.82 -0.89
N ASP A 15 -9.33 14.00 -1.71
CA ASP A 15 -9.31 12.54 -1.53
C ASP A 15 -7.94 11.94 -1.88
N GLN A 16 -7.80 10.62 -1.68
CA GLN A 16 -6.58 9.91 -2.06
C GLN A 16 -6.21 10.12 -3.53
N SER A 17 -4.92 10.24 -3.82
CA SER A 17 -4.42 10.46 -5.17
C SER A 17 -4.81 9.33 -6.13
N PRO A 18 -4.99 9.61 -7.43
CA PRO A 18 -5.29 8.58 -8.44
C PRO A 18 -4.30 7.41 -8.46
N TYR A 19 -3.02 7.68 -8.15
CA TYR A 19 -1.98 6.67 -8.01
C TYR A 19 -2.28 5.67 -6.86
N VAL A 20 -2.73 6.16 -5.71
CA VAL A 20 -3.13 5.32 -4.55
C VAL A 20 -4.37 4.50 -4.90
N SER A 21 -5.34 5.12 -5.57
CA SER A 21 -6.54 4.44 -6.08
C SER A 21 -6.17 3.30 -7.03
N ALA A 22 -5.25 3.53 -7.97
CA ALA A 22 -4.79 2.51 -8.91
C ALA A 22 -4.09 1.34 -8.21
N ILE A 23 -3.16 1.62 -7.28
CA ILE A 23 -2.50 0.56 -6.49
C ILE A 23 -3.53 -0.25 -5.71
N THR A 24 -4.46 0.42 -5.05
CA THR A 24 -5.51 -0.24 -4.27
C THR A 24 -6.38 -1.13 -5.16
N GLY A 25 -6.73 -0.66 -6.36
CA GLY A 25 -7.44 -1.44 -7.37
C GLY A 25 -6.66 -2.69 -7.76
N HIS A 26 -5.38 -2.56 -8.12
CA HIS A 26 -4.54 -3.70 -8.48
C HIS A 26 -4.37 -4.71 -7.34
N ILE A 27 -4.25 -4.25 -6.09
CA ILE A 27 -4.22 -5.14 -4.93
C ILE A 27 -5.53 -5.92 -4.82
N LYS A 28 -6.67 -5.23 -4.93
CA LYS A 28 -8.00 -5.84 -4.81
C LYS A 28 -8.30 -6.86 -5.92
N THR A 29 -7.71 -6.71 -7.10
CA THR A 29 -7.89 -7.68 -8.21
C THR A 29 -6.86 -8.81 -8.18
N THR A 30 -5.60 -8.51 -7.89
CA THR A 30 -4.49 -9.47 -8.08
C THR A 30 -4.25 -10.34 -6.85
N VAL A 31 -4.37 -9.79 -5.64
CA VAL A 31 -4.11 -10.54 -4.41
C VAL A 31 -5.07 -11.72 -4.20
N PRO A 32 -6.39 -11.61 -4.49
CA PRO A 32 -7.29 -12.75 -4.42
C PRO A 32 -6.87 -13.89 -5.36
N LEU A 33 -6.45 -13.56 -6.59
CA LEU A 33 -5.99 -14.57 -7.54
C LEU A 33 -4.76 -15.32 -7.02
N ILE A 34 -3.79 -14.60 -6.47
CA ILE A 34 -2.58 -15.22 -5.87
C ILE A 34 -2.96 -16.07 -4.66
N ARG A 35 -3.89 -15.61 -3.82
CA ARG A 35 -4.41 -16.38 -2.67
C ARG A 35 -5.01 -17.70 -3.12
N ASP A 36 -5.88 -17.67 -4.11
CA ASP A 36 -6.60 -18.86 -4.58
C ASP A 36 -5.63 -19.88 -5.20
N ASN A 37 -4.63 -19.41 -5.96
CA ASN A 37 -3.58 -20.27 -6.52
C ASN A 37 -2.63 -20.85 -5.44
N LEU A 38 -2.56 -20.22 -4.26
CA LEU A 38 -1.77 -20.69 -3.11
C LEU A 38 -2.65 -21.29 -1.99
N ALA A 39 -3.91 -21.62 -2.29
CA ALA A 39 -4.89 -22.05 -1.29
C ALA A 39 -4.44 -23.33 -0.54
N SER A 40 -3.69 -24.21 -1.20
CA SER A 40 -3.13 -25.43 -0.60
C SER A 40 -2.05 -25.16 0.46
N SER A 41 -1.45 -23.96 0.48
CA SER A 41 -0.41 -23.59 1.45
C SER A 41 -0.52 -22.13 1.89
N ARG A 42 -1.23 -21.94 3.01
CA ARG A 42 -1.33 -20.63 3.68
C ARG A 42 0.03 -20.02 4.01
N LYS A 43 1.04 -20.84 4.32
CA LYS A 43 2.41 -20.37 4.61
C LYS A 43 3.02 -19.65 3.41
N TYR A 44 2.85 -20.16 2.19
CA TYR A 44 3.41 -19.53 1.00
C TYR A 44 2.70 -18.21 0.67
N PHE A 45 1.39 -18.14 0.84
CA PHE A 45 0.66 -16.88 0.67
C PHE A 45 1.10 -15.81 1.69
N THR A 46 1.29 -16.17 2.95
CA THR A 46 1.83 -15.24 3.96
C THR A 46 3.23 -14.76 3.58
N GLN A 47 4.11 -15.66 3.11
CA GLN A 47 5.46 -15.29 2.66
C GLN A 47 5.44 -14.39 1.42
N PHE A 48 4.51 -14.61 0.48
CA PHE A 48 4.27 -13.69 -0.63
C PHE A 48 3.94 -12.28 -0.11
N CYS A 49 2.98 -12.17 0.82
CA CYS A 49 2.59 -10.87 1.38
C CYS A 49 3.78 -10.16 2.03
N ILE A 50 4.57 -10.87 2.86
CA ILE A 50 5.78 -10.33 3.50
C ILE A 50 6.79 -9.83 2.46
N LYS A 51 7.11 -10.66 1.45
CA LYS A 51 8.06 -10.27 0.39
C LYS A 51 7.56 -9.08 -0.42
N PHE A 52 6.26 -9.01 -0.69
CA PHE A 52 5.66 -7.87 -1.38
C PHE A 52 5.86 -6.58 -0.60
N VAL A 53 5.46 -6.51 0.69
CA VAL A 53 5.59 -5.28 1.50
C VAL A 53 7.04 -4.85 1.65
N ASN A 54 7.95 -5.79 1.93
CA ASN A 54 9.38 -5.51 2.06
C ASN A 54 10.00 -4.96 0.76
N SER A 55 9.44 -5.32 -0.40
CA SER A 55 9.88 -4.78 -1.69
C SER A 55 9.20 -3.47 -2.09
N PHE A 56 7.97 -3.26 -1.63
CA PHE A 56 7.12 -2.15 -2.03
C PHE A 56 7.40 -0.88 -1.21
N ILE A 57 7.46 -1.00 0.11
CA ILE A 57 7.61 0.13 1.03
C ILE A 57 8.87 0.96 0.71
N PRO A 58 10.07 0.37 0.51
CA PRO A 58 11.25 1.16 0.19
C PRO A 58 11.11 1.96 -1.12
N LYS A 59 10.45 1.38 -2.13
CA LYS A 59 10.20 2.05 -3.42
C LYS A 59 9.19 3.19 -3.28
N PHE A 60 8.17 3.00 -2.46
CA PHE A 60 7.19 4.04 -2.16
C PHE A 60 7.86 5.21 -1.43
N ILE A 61 8.61 4.93 -0.36
CA ILE A 61 9.37 5.94 0.40
C ILE A 61 10.32 6.70 -0.53
N GLN A 62 11.09 6.01 -1.38
CA GLN A 62 11.96 6.65 -2.35
C GLN A 62 11.21 7.56 -3.34
N SER A 63 9.97 7.20 -3.69
CA SER A 63 9.14 8.03 -4.57
C SER A 63 8.66 9.29 -3.86
N ILE A 64 8.25 9.19 -2.58
CA ILE A 64 7.85 10.34 -1.75
C ILE A 64 9.01 11.33 -1.59
N PHE A 65 10.23 10.84 -1.35
CA PHE A 65 11.40 11.73 -1.22
C PHE A 65 11.71 12.54 -2.50
N LYS A 66 11.21 12.10 -3.66
CA LYS A 66 11.32 12.81 -4.94
C LYS A 66 10.21 13.84 -5.16
N CYS A 67 9.16 13.84 -4.33
CA CYS A 67 8.07 14.81 -4.37
C CYS A 67 8.55 16.12 -3.71
N LYS A 68 9.44 16.87 -4.36
CA LYS A 68 9.90 18.18 -3.90
C LYS A 68 9.99 19.15 -5.08
N PRO A 69 9.80 20.47 -4.85
CA PRO A 69 9.35 21.11 -3.61
C PRO A 69 7.88 20.81 -3.25
N LEU A 70 7.51 20.98 -1.98
CA LEU A 70 6.17 20.74 -1.42
C LEU A 70 5.57 22.05 -0.88
N SER A 71 4.27 22.26 -1.07
CA SER A 71 3.47 23.16 -0.22
C SER A 71 3.04 22.44 1.06
N ALA A 72 2.46 23.17 2.01
CA ALA A 72 1.86 22.57 3.21
C ALA A 72 0.74 21.59 2.85
N ALA A 73 -0.23 22.01 2.01
CA ALA A 73 -1.30 21.14 1.54
C ALA A 73 -0.79 19.95 0.71
N GLY A 74 0.28 20.12 -0.08
CA GLY A 74 0.92 19.03 -0.80
C GLY A 74 1.54 17.99 0.14
N ALA A 75 2.16 18.42 1.24
CA ALA A 75 2.68 17.52 2.26
C ALA A 75 1.55 16.77 3.00
N GLU A 76 0.46 17.46 3.34
CA GLU A 76 -0.72 16.84 3.95
C GLU A 76 -1.39 15.82 3.02
N GLN A 77 -1.49 16.11 1.72
CA GLN A 77 -2.00 15.16 0.72
C GLN A 77 -1.12 13.90 0.62
N LEU A 78 0.21 14.05 0.63
CA LEU A 78 1.13 12.91 0.64
C LEU A 78 1.02 12.07 1.92
N LEU A 79 0.76 12.71 3.07
CA LEU A 79 0.51 12.03 4.33
C LEU A 79 -0.78 11.21 4.27
N LEU A 80 -1.85 11.79 3.71
CA LEU A 80 -3.11 11.08 3.46
C LEU A 80 -2.88 9.87 2.56
N ASP A 81 -2.17 10.04 1.46
CA ASP A 81 -1.84 8.96 0.52
C ASP A 81 -1.05 7.82 1.20
N ALA A 82 -0.05 8.18 2.01
CA ALA A 82 0.74 7.22 2.78
C ALA A 82 -0.11 6.44 3.79
N HIS A 83 -1.04 7.12 4.47
CA HIS A 83 -1.97 6.49 5.40
C HIS A 83 -2.89 5.49 4.68
N MET A 84 -3.46 5.88 3.54
CA MET A 84 -4.34 5.01 2.76
C MET A 84 -3.61 3.75 2.27
N LEU A 85 -2.37 3.89 1.80
CA LEU A 85 -1.53 2.76 1.41
C LEU A 85 -1.18 1.89 2.62
N LYS A 86 -0.85 2.47 3.77
CA LYS A 86 -0.59 1.70 5.00
C LYS A 86 -1.79 0.84 5.38
N THR A 87 -3.00 1.40 5.34
CA THR A 87 -4.24 0.67 5.68
C THR A 87 -4.48 -0.52 4.76
N ILE A 88 -4.36 -0.37 3.44
CA ILE A 88 -4.57 -1.51 2.52
C ILE A 88 -3.45 -2.55 2.66
N LEU A 89 -2.21 -2.14 2.91
CA LEU A 89 -1.09 -3.06 3.10
C LEU A 89 -1.21 -3.85 4.41
N LEU A 90 -1.68 -3.26 5.50
CA LEU A 90 -1.99 -3.98 6.75
C LEU A 90 -3.05 -5.07 6.52
N GLY A 91 -4.04 -4.80 5.69
CA GLY A 91 -5.08 -5.74 5.29
C GLY A 91 -4.70 -6.71 4.17
N LEU A 92 -3.50 -6.61 3.60
CA LEU A 92 -3.09 -7.36 2.40
C LEU A 92 -3.35 -8.88 2.51
N PRO A 93 -3.00 -9.57 3.61
CA PRO A 93 -3.23 -11.01 3.75
C PRO A 93 -4.70 -11.38 3.91
N LEU A 94 -5.60 -10.41 3.98
CA LEU A 94 -7.05 -10.59 4.14
C LEU A 94 -7.84 -10.17 2.88
N VAL A 95 -7.21 -9.50 1.91
CA VAL A 95 -7.88 -9.09 0.65
C VAL A 95 -8.43 -10.33 -0.08
N GLY A 96 -9.76 -10.35 -0.30
CA GLY A 96 -10.47 -11.48 -0.90
C GLY A 96 -10.68 -12.70 0.02
N SER A 97 -10.31 -12.60 1.31
CA SER A 97 -10.59 -13.64 2.30
C SER A 97 -12.09 -13.72 2.57
N LYS A 98 -12.68 -14.92 2.43
CA LYS A 98 -14.07 -15.21 2.85
C LYS A 98 -14.20 -15.44 4.36
N VAL A 99 -13.07 -15.55 5.06
CA VAL A 99 -13.00 -15.78 6.51
C VAL A 99 -12.67 -14.46 7.19
N ASN A 100 -13.49 -14.08 8.17
CA ASN A 100 -13.22 -12.93 9.03
C ASN A 100 -12.17 -13.33 10.07
N ARG A 101 -10.93 -12.86 9.87
CA ARG A 101 -9.77 -13.14 10.74
C ARG A 101 -8.80 -12.00 10.65
N GLU A 102 -7.97 -11.84 11.68
CA GLU A 102 -6.89 -10.84 11.68
C GLU A 102 -5.72 -11.27 10.79
N ALA A 103 -4.95 -10.27 10.33
CA ALA A 103 -3.73 -10.53 9.59
C ALA A 103 -2.70 -11.24 10.49
N PRO A 104 -1.87 -12.16 9.96
CA PRO A 104 -0.87 -12.85 10.78
C PRO A 104 0.08 -11.86 11.46
N SER A 105 0.39 -12.08 12.74
CA SER A 105 1.28 -11.20 13.52
C SER A 105 2.69 -11.09 12.92
N SER A 106 3.19 -12.16 12.28
CA SER A 106 4.45 -12.12 11.55
C SER A 106 4.43 -11.15 10.38
N PHE A 107 3.29 -10.99 9.71
CA PHE A 107 3.13 -10.05 8.62
C PHE A 107 3.00 -8.61 9.12
N THR A 108 2.16 -8.38 10.14
CA THR A 108 1.96 -7.02 10.68
C THR A 108 3.25 -6.47 11.29
N LYS A 109 4.07 -7.31 11.95
CA LYS A 109 5.41 -6.92 12.40
C LYS A 109 6.32 -6.50 11.25
N SER A 110 6.43 -7.32 10.20
CA SER A 110 7.29 -6.99 9.04
C SER A 110 6.88 -5.68 8.35
N LEU A 111 5.61 -5.30 8.36
CA LEU A 111 5.18 -4.01 7.79
C LEU A 111 5.55 -2.81 8.67
N LEU A 112 5.61 -2.98 9.99
CA LEU A 112 5.95 -1.92 10.95
C LEU A 112 7.46 -1.73 11.14
N GLU A 113 8.26 -2.74 10.77
CA GLU A 113 9.72 -2.75 10.89
C GLU A 113 10.46 -2.16 9.67
N VAL A 114 9.73 -1.77 8.61
CA VAL A 114 10.28 -1.16 7.38
C VAL A 114 10.07 0.35 7.39
#